data_AF-A0A150XZR2-F1
#
_entry.id   AF-A0A150XZR2-F1
#
_cell.length_a   1.000
_cell.length_b   1.000
_cell.length_c   1.000
_cell.angle_alpha   90.00
_cell.angle_beta   90.00
_cell.angle_gamma   90.00
#
_symmetry.space_group_name_H-M   'P 1'
#
loop_
_entity.id
_entity.type
_entity.pdbx_description
1 polymer ?
#
loop_
_entity_poly.entity_id
_entity_poly.type
_entity_poly.pdbx_seq_one_letter_code
_entity_poly.pdbx_strand_id
1 'polypeptide(L)'
;MKNLFSAFVILLLLGSCGENDIDNTYTDYIKGTWQLVEIYSSNGGAGQWSSVADGYTYTFLEDNIVIADKFECEGTYQFSDDGRLTITFSCPDNQFNLTYKIESKDNLMVLTPDPSPCDEGCAEKFKRVTPD
;
A
#
# COMPACT_ATOMS: atom_id res chain seq x y z
N MET A 1 25.54 57.11 -29.95
CA MET A 1 25.55 56.46 -31.27
C MET A 1 25.81 54.98 -31.09
N LYS A 2 25.00 54.13 -31.75
CA LYS A 2 25.17 52.68 -31.99
C LYS A 2 24.97 51.77 -30.77
N ASN A 3 23.77 51.21 -30.60
CA ASN A 3 23.30 49.92 -31.16
C ASN A 3 23.94 48.72 -30.46
N LEU A 4 23.15 47.93 -29.73
CA LEU A 4 22.72 46.60 -30.20
C LEU A 4 21.85 45.89 -29.14
N PHE A 5 20.66 45.50 -29.59
CA PHE A 5 19.86 44.41 -29.04
C PHE A 5 20.71 43.15 -28.85
N SER A 6 20.54 42.44 -27.74
CA SER A 6 20.69 40.99 -27.67
C SER A 6 19.96 40.51 -26.40
N ALA A 7 18.65 40.27 -26.47
CA ALA A 7 18.08 38.94 -26.73
C ALA A 7 18.43 37.93 -25.63
N PHE A 8 17.62 37.99 -24.57
CA PHE A 8 16.94 36.89 -23.89
C PHE A 8 17.30 35.46 -24.36
N VAL A 9 17.98 34.70 -23.51
CA VAL A 9 17.74 33.26 -23.34
C VAL A 9 17.95 32.92 -21.86
N ILE A 10 16.90 33.10 -21.06
CA ILE A 10 16.78 32.35 -19.82
C ILE A 10 16.42 30.93 -20.24
N LEU A 11 17.39 30.03 -20.12
CA LEU A 11 17.17 28.61 -20.33
C LEU A 11 16.28 28.13 -19.18
N LEU A 12 15.01 27.92 -19.51
CA LEU A 12 14.02 27.24 -18.69
C LEU A 12 14.59 25.89 -18.23
N LEU A 13 15.05 25.84 -16.98
CA LEU A 13 15.11 24.59 -16.21
C LEU A 13 13.68 24.27 -15.80
N LEU A 14 12.90 23.71 -16.73
CA LEU A 14 11.70 23.00 -16.35
C LEU A 14 12.16 21.72 -15.65
N GLY A 15 12.08 21.73 -14.31
CA GLY A 15 11.63 20.55 -13.59
C GLY A 15 10.30 20.09 -14.19
N SER A 16 9.95 18.83 -14.11
CA SER A 16 9.78 18.11 -12.86
C SER A 16 9.75 16.62 -13.20
N CYS A 17 9.84 15.79 -12.16
CA CYS A 17 9.69 14.34 -12.18
C CYS A 17 8.90 13.82 -13.37
N GLY A 18 9.44 12.79 -14.04
CA GLY A 18 8.56 11.85 -14.70
C GLY A 18 7.60 11.37 -13.63
N GLU A 19 6.35 11.80 -13.73
CA GLU A 19 5.25 11.10 -13.10
C GLU A 19 5.33 9.71 -13.74
N ASN A 20 5.98 8.79 -13.04
CA ASN A 20 5.75 7.40 -13.33
C ASN A 20 4.26 7.27 -13.03
N ASP A 21 3.44 7.16 -14.08
CA ASP A 21 2.06 6.74 -14.01
C ASP A 21 2.05 5.31 -13.43
N ILE A 22 2.42 5.17 -12.16
CA ILE A 22 2.14 4.01 -11.34
C ILE A 22 0.62 3.99 -11.32
N ASP A 23 0.07 2.98 -11.98
CA ASP A 23 -1.34 2.80 -12.26
C ASP A 23 -2.22 3.21 -11.06
N ASN A 24 -2.67 4.48 -11.07
CA ASN A 24 -3.48 5.11 -10.01
C ASN A 24 -4.78 4.34 -9.75
N THR A 25 -5.12 3.43 -10.65
CA THR A 25 -6.25 2.53 -10.54
C THR A 25 -6.18 1.73 -9.24
N TYR A 26 -5.03 1.15 -8.85
CA TYR A 26 -4.96 0.32 -7.64
C TYR A 26 -4.94 1.14 -6.34
N THR A 27 -4.27 2.28 -6.34
CA THR A 27 -4.12 3.14 -5.16
C THR A 27 -5.46 3.72 -4.73
N ASP A 28 -6.32 4.11 -5.68
CA ASP A 28 -7.64 4.67 -5.37
C ASP A 28 -8.61 3.66 -4.74
N TYR A 29 -8.50 2.36 -5.04
CA TYR A 29 -9.43 1.35 -4.51
C TYR A 29 -9.19 0.97 -3.05
N ILE A 30 -7.96 1.14 -2.54
CA ILE A 30 -7.59 0.68 -1.20
C ILE A 30 -7.50 1.82 -0.17
N LYS A 31 -7.67 3.07 -0.60
CA LYS A 31 -7.70 4.24 0.29
C LYS A 31 -8.75 4.09 1.40
N GLY A 32 -8.42 4.66 2.56
CA GLY A 32 -9.23 4.63 3.78
C GLY A 32 -8.73 3.63 4.83
N THR A 33 -9.54 3.45 5.87
CA THR A 33 -9.20 2.61 7.04
C THR A 33 -9.86 1.23 6.94
N TRP A 34 -9.06 0.20 7.15
CA TRP A 34 -9.40 -1.21 7.05
C TRP A 34 -9.09 -1.92 8.35
N GLN A 35 -10.08 -2.58 8.95
CA GLN A 35 -9.92 -3.36 10.18
C GLN A 35 -9.85 -4.85 9.87
N LEU A 36 -8.88 -5.56 10.45
CA LEU A 36 -8.81 -7.01 10.38
C LEU A 36 -10.05 -7.63 11.03
N VAL A 37 -10.75 -8.50 10.31
CA VAL A 37 -11.97 -9.16 10.79
C VAL A 37 -11.89 -10.68 10.73
N GLU A 38 -11.05 -11.26 9.87
CA GLU A 38 -10.85 -12.70 9.81
C GLU A 38 -9.40 -13.06 9.42
N ILE A 39 -8.90 -14.18 9.94
CA ILE A 39 -7.63 -14.79 9.52
C ILE A 39 -7.92 -16.15 8.91
N TYR A 40 -7.32 -16.41 7.76
CA TYR A 40 -7.27 -17.74 7.15
C TYR A 40 -6.00 -18.46 7.56
N SER A 41 -6.16 -19.72 7.97
CA SER A 41 -5.04 -20.64 8.21
C SER A 41 -5.39 -22.04 7.72
N SER A 42 -4.42 -22.74 7.15
CA SER A 42 -4.50 -24.17 6.90
C SER A 42 -3.39 -24.92 7.62
N ASN A 43 -3.71 -26.14 8.06
CA ASN A 43 -2.76 -27.10 8.66
C ASN A 43 -2.68 -28.39 7.81
N GLY A 44 -2.67 -28.24 6.48
CA GLY A 44 -2.43 -29.35 5.53
C GLY A 44 -3.68 -29.98 4.96
N GLY A 45 -4.84 -29.42 5.31
CA GLY A 45 -6.16 -29.79 4.81
C GLY A 45 -6.89 -28.58 4.23
N ALA A 46 -8.23 -28.62 4.28
CA ALA A 46 -9.01 -27.43 3.98
C ALA A 46 -8.77 -26.37 5.05
N GLY A 47 -8.23 -25.21 4.67
CA GLY A 47 -8.06 -24.10 5.61
C GLY A 47 -9.39 -23.49 6.01
N GLN A 48 -9.38 -22.74 7.11
CA GLN A 48 -10.58 -22.16 7.72
C GLN A 48 -10.35 -20.67 7.98
N TRP A 49 -11.41 -19.89 7.80
CA TRP A 49 -11.45 -18.50 8.26
C TRP A 49 -11.91 -18.47 9.71
N SER A 50 -11.17 -17.76 10.55
CA SER A 50 -11.51 -17.53 11.95
C SER A 50 -11.71 -16.05 12.20
N SER A 51 -12.82 -15.67 12.83
CA SER A 51 -13.12 -14.27 13.11
C SER A 51 -12.16 -13.68 14.15
N VAL A 52 -11.80 -12.41 13.95
CA VAL A 52 -10.99 -11.60 14.85
C VAL A 52 -11.87 -10.47 15.37
N ALA A 53 -12.08 -10.43 16.68
CA ALA A 53 -12.70 -9.29 17.35
C ALA A 53 -11.63 -8.22 17.58
N ASP A 54 -11.96 -6.96 17.28
CA ASP A 54 -11.08 -5.80 17.48
C ASP A 54 -9.68 -5.99 16.85
N GLY A 55 -9.65 -6.47 15.61
CA GLY A 55 -8.42 -6.62 14.87
C GLY A 55 -7.74 -5.29 14.60
N TYR A 56 -6.44 -5.36 14.33
CA TYR A 56 -5.60 -4.21 13.99
C TYR A 56 -6.06 -3.57 12.66
N THR A 57 -5.67 -2.32 12.46
CA THR A 57 -6.05 -1.49 11.32
C THR A 57 -4.88 -1.09 10.44
N TYR A 58 -5.16 -0.98 9.15
CA TYR A 58 -4.35 -0.23 8.20
C TYR A 58 -5.17 0.96 7.71
N THR A 59 -4.55 2.15 7.68
CA THR A 59 -5.11 3.33 7.01
C THR A 59 -4.21 3.70 5.85
N PHE A 60 -4.70 3.51 4.63
CA PHE A 60 -4.02 3.92 3.40
C PHE A 60 -4.46 5.33 3.04
N LEU A 61 -3.52 6.26 3.03
CA LEU A 61 -3.74 7.68 2.78
C LEU A 61 -3.29 8.06 1.37
N GLU A 62 -3.59 9.29 0.98
CA GLU A 62 -2.95 9.94 -0.16
C GLU A 62 -1.41 9.95 -0.03
N ASP A 63 -0.73 10.22 -1.15
CA ASP A 63 0.74 10.24 -1.26
C ASP A 63 1.44 8.94 -0.86
N ASN A 64 0.74 7.80 -0.96
CA ASN A 64 1.29 6.46 -0.72
C ASN A 64 1.74 6.22 0.73
N ILE A 65 1.11 6.88 1.70
CA ILE A 65 1.39 6.71 3.14
C ILE A 65 0.44 5.67 3.73
N VAL A 66 0.94 4.80 4.61
CA VAL A 66 0.12 3.87 5.39
C VAL A 66 0.41 3.97 6.87
N ILE A 67 -0.65 4.07 7.67
CA ILE A 67 -0.58 4.02 9.14
C ILE A 67 -1.02 2.62 9.59
N ALA A 68 -0.19 1.94 10.39
CA ALA A 68 -0.51 0.65 10.97
C ALA A 68 -0.48 0.71 12.50
N ASP A 69 -1.61 0.47 13.15
CA ASP A 69 -1.67 0.39 14.62
C ASP A 69 -0.92 -0.85 15.16
N LYS A 70 -0.86 -1.93 14.38
CA LYS A 70 -0.13 -3.17 14.70
C LYS A 70 1.33 -2.93 15.07
N PHE A 71 1.96 -1.96 14.41
CA PHE A 71 3.37 -1.66 14.57
C PHE A 71 3.61 -0.30 15.25
N GLU A 72 2.53 0.43 15.57
CA GLU A 72 2.57 1.80 16.09
C GLU A 72 3.49 2.72 15.26
N CYS A 73 3.52 2.52 13.94
CA CYS A 73 4.43 3.22 13.05
C CYS A 73 3.83 3.43 11.66
N GLU A 74 4.39 4.39 10.93
CA GLU A 74 4.00 4.71 9.57
C GLU A 74 4.91 3.99 8.56
N GLY A 75 4.38 3.80 7.37
CA GLY A 75 5.10 3.25 6.24
C GLY A 75 4.67 3.90 4.94
N THR A 76 5.26 3.42 3.86
CA THR A 76 4.78 3.72 2.51
C THR A 76 4.26 2.45 1.85
N TYR A 77 3.40 2.61 0.86
CA TYR A 77 2.90 1.47 0.08
C TYR A 77 3.03 1.71 -1.41
N GLN A 78 3.17 0.64 -2.18
CA GLN A 78 3.24 0.72 -3.63
C GLN A 78 2.69 -0.56 -4.26
N PHE A 79 2.17 -0.44 -5.47
CA PHE A 79 1.81 -1.58 -6.30
C PHE A 79 2.92 -1.85 -7.32
N SER A 80 3.29 -3.12 -7.48
CA SER A 80 4.12 -3.55 -8.59
C SER A 80 3.29 -3.77 -9.86
N ASP A 81 3.96 -3.83 -11.02
CA ASP A 81 3.32 -4.07 -12.33
C ASP A 81 2.51 -5.37 -12.39
N ASP A 82 2.81 -6.35 -11.54
CA ASP A 82 2.07 -7.62 -11.41
C ASP A 82 0.92 -7.56 -10.39
N GLY A 83 0.59 -6.37 -9.88
CA GLY A 83 -0.55 -6.10 -9.00
C GLY A 83 -0.32 -6.44 -7.53
N ARG A 84 0.92 -6.67 -7.09
CA ARG A 84 1.22 -6.95 -5.68
C ARG A 84 1.35 -5.65 -4.89
N LEU A 85 0.80 -5.64 -3.69
CA LEU A 85 0.96 -4.56 -2.73
C LEU A 85 2.24 -4.81 -1.92
N THR A 86 3.17 -3.86 -1.94
CA THR A 86 4.31 -3.84 -1.01
C THR A 86 4.17 -2.68 -0.05
N ILE A 87 4.21 -2.98 1.25
CA ILE A 87 4.25 -1.99 2.33
C ILE A 87 5.65 -1.98 2.91
N THR A 88 6.27 -0.82 2.98
CA THR A 88 7.60 -0.58 3.58
C THR A 88 7.41 0.19 4.88
N PHE A 89 7.57 -0.48 6.01
CA PHE A 89 7.47 0.14 7.33
C PHE A 89 8.81 0.75 7.73
N SER A 90 8.77 2.01 8.17
CA SER A 90 9.93 2.77 8.65
C SER A 90 9.77 3.08 10.14
N CYS A 91 9.75 2.04 10.98
CA CYS A 91 9.64 2.21 12.41
C CYS A 91 10.99 2.68 13.02
N PRO A 92 11.00 3.31 14.22
CA PRO A 92 12.22 3.87 14.81
C PRO A 92 13.40 2.91 14.93
N ASP A 93 13.13 1.65 15.28
CA ASP A 93 14.17 0.64 15.56
C ASP A 93 14.28 -0.45 14.48
N ASN A 94 13.36 -0.46 13.51
CA ASN A 94 13.30 -1.53 12.51
C ASN A 94 12.67 -1.03 11.21
N GLN A 95 13.27 -1.44 10.08
CA GLN A 95 12.70 -1.25 8.75
C GLN A 95 12.49 -2.61 8.12
N PHE A 96 11.28 -2.83 7.62
CA PHE A 96 10.93 -4.10 7.01
C PHE A 96 9.83 -3.92 5.98
N ASN A 97 9.79 -4.86 5.03
CA ASN A 97 8.85 -4.83 3.93
C ASN A 97 7.92 -6.03 4.02
N LEU A 98 6.65 -5.81 3.75
CA LEU A 98 5.65 -6.87 3.60
C LEU A 98 5.06 -6.77 2.20
N THR A 99 5.12 -7.86 1.44
CA THR A 99 4.55 -7.94 0.10
C THR A 99 3.37 -8.90 0.11
N TYR A 100 2.29 -8.52 -0.58
CA TYR A 100 1.03 -9.22 -0.58
C TYR A 100 0.48 -9.38 -1.99
N LYS A 101 -0.15 -10.53 -2.24
CA LYS A 101 -1.26 -10.58 -3.21
C LYS A 101 -2.48 -9.96 -2.55
N ILE A 102 -3.17 -9.13 -3.30
CA ILE A 102 -4.31 -8.36 -2.81
C ILE A 102 -5.53 -8.63 -3.66
N GLU A 103 -6.65 -8.89 -2.99
CA GLU A 103 -7.96 -8.99 -3.59
C GLU A 103 -8.88 -8.01 -2.86
N SER A 104 -9.45 -7.04 -3.59
CA SER A 104 -10.37 -6.06 -3.02
C SER A 104 -11.71 -6.11 -3.75
N LYS A 105 -12.80 -6.16 -2.98
CA LYS A 105 -14.16 -6.12 -3.49
C LYS A 105 -15.09 -5.46 -2.49
N ASP A 106 -15.82 -4.44 -2.94
CA ASP A 106 -16.77 -3.67 -2.15
C ASP A 106 -16.13 -3.05 -0.88
N ASN A 107 -16.44 -3.58 0.30
CA ASN A 107 -15.90 -3.16 1.60
C ASN A 107 -14.98 -4.22 2.22
N LEU A 108 -14.50 -5.17 1.42
CA LEU A 108 -13.63 -6.26 1.87
C LEU A 108 -12.32 -6.26 1.09
N MET A 109 -11.24 -6.49 1.82
CA MET A 109 -9.90 -6.64 1.28
C MET A 109 -9.26 -7.89 1.87
N VAL A 110 -8.65 -8.72 1.04
CA VAL A 110 -7.88 -9.88 1.46
C VAL A 110 -6.42 -9.67 1.09
N LEU A 111 -5.54 -9.78 2.08
CA LEU A 111 -4.09 -9.73 1.92
C LEU A 111 -3.53 -11.12 2.14
N THR A 112 -2.90 -11.68 1.11
CA THR A 112 -2.20 -12.97 1.17
C THR A 112 -0.70 -12.72 1.07
N PRO A 113 0.10 -13.03 2.10
CA PRO A 113 1.54 -12.79 2.06
C PRO A 113 2.23 -13.45 0.87
N ASP A 114 3.19 -12.75 0.26
CA ASP A 114 4.01 -13.26 -0.84
C ASP A 114 5.47 -12.80 -0.70
N PRO A 115 6.44 -13.72 -0.48
CA PRO A 115 6.25 -15.16 -0.34
C PRO A 115 5.43 -15.51 0.92
N SER A 116 4.65 -16.59 0.83
CA SER A 116 3.89 -17.09 1.99
C SER A 116 4.85 -17.56 3.08
N PRO A 117 4.75 -17.06 4.32
CA PRO A 117 5.50 -17.59 5.46
C PRO A 117 4.87 -18.88 6.02
N CYS A 118 3.71 -19.26 5.50
CA CYS A 118 2.94 -20.40 5.96
C CYS A 118 3.10 -21.56 4.98
N ASP A 119 3.43 -22.75 5.50
CA ASP A 119 3.66 -23.97 4.70
C ASP A 119 2.40 -24.37 3.91
N GLU A 120 1.22 -24.18 4.51
CA GLU A 120 -0.06 -24.68 3.99
C GLU A 120 -1.05 -23.55 3.64
N GLY A 121 -0.61 -22.30 3.80
CA GLY A 121 -1.32 -21.09 3.38
C GLY A 121 -1.94 -20.29 4.53
N CYS A 122 -1.83 -18.97 4.43
CA CYS A 122 -2.45 -18.01 5.34
C CYS A 122 -2.83 -16.73 4.59
N ALA A 123 -3.85 -16.05 5.09
CA ALA A 123 -4.30 -14.76 4.58
C ALA A 123 -5.03 -13.98 5.68
N GLU A 124 -5.10 -12.66 5.50
CA GLU A 124 -5.79 -11.75 6.41
C GLU A 124 -6.91 -11.06 5.65
N LYS A 125 -8.12 -11.00 6.23
CA LYS A 125 -9.28 -10.34 5.64
C LYS A 125 -9.67 -9.14 6.47
N PHE A 126 -9.79 -8.02 5.78
CA PHE A 126 -10.11 -6.73 6.34
C PHE A 126 -11.46 -6.25 5.85
N LYS A 127 -12.13 -5.46 6.69
CA LYS A 127 -13.35 -4.74 6.36
C LYS A 127 -13.09 -3.25 6.46
N ARG A 128 -13.54 -2.49 5.47
CA ARG A 128 -13.46 -1.03 5.50
C ARG A 128 -14.34 -0.48 6.62
N VAL A 129 -13.77 0.36 7.47
CA VAL A 129 -14.46 1.04 8.58
C VAL A 129 -14.65 2.53 8.31
N THR A 130 -13.75 3.14 7.53
CA THR A 130 -13.83 4.56 7.13
C THR A 130 -13.36 4.69 5.68
N PRO A 131 -14.17 5.26 4.76
CA PRO A 131 -13.69 5.68 3.45
C PRO A 131 -12.84 6.95 3.58
N ASP A 132 -11.87 7.13 2.68
CA ASP A 132 -11.11 8.39 2.53
C ASP A 132 -12.01 9.50 1.97
#